data_AF-A0A7C7D8F7-F1
#
_entry.id   AF-A0A7C7D8F7-F1
#
_cell.length_a   1.000
_cell.length_b   1.000
_cell.length_c   1.000
_cell.angle_alpha   90.00
_cell.angle_beta   90.00
_cell.angle_gamma   90.00
#
_symmetry.space_group_name_H-M   'P 1'
#
loop_
_entity.id
_entity.type
_entity.pdbx_description
1 polymer ?
#
loop_
_entity_poly.entity_id
_entity_poly.type
_entity_poly.pdbx_seq_one_letter_code
_entity_poly.pdbx_strand_id
1 'polypeptide(L)'
;MQIGQNLKDKIMTKFSHYQEDAKKTLHNIDLTQDKLNAVFTKAEKLNINTAPIHKVYQDILLLIQIVKAYISKEYQDIPAGSIVAIFAALIYFLSPIDILFDYIPGVGYVDDMFVLGLVLKQVDS
;
A
#
# COMPACT_ATOMS: atom_id res chain seq x y z
N MET A 1 15.27 20.26 15.63
CA MET A 1 14.71 19.43 14.53
C MET A 1 13.95 18.23 15.12
N GLN A 2 12.92 18.45 15.95
CA GLN A 2 12.21 17.39 16.73
C GLN A 2 10.86 16.96 16.14
N ILE A 3 10.31 17.71 15.18
CA ILE A 3 8.97 17.47 14.62
C ILE A 3 9.01 16.32 13.60
N GLY A 4 10.06 16.22 12.79
CA GLY A 4 10.21 15.16 11.77
C GLY A 4 10.46 13.75 12.35
N GLN A 5 11.19 13.63 13.47
CA GLN A 5 11.46 12.35 14.14
C GLN A 5 10.17 11.72 14.71
N ASN A 6 9.35 12.52 15.41
CA ASN A 6 8.07 12.06 15.97
C ASN A 6 7.05 11.61 14.91
N LEU A 7 7.07 12.21 13.72
CA LEU A 7 6.19 11.82 12.62
C LEU A 7 6.61 10.48 12.04
N LYS A 8 7.92 10.31 11.77
CA LYS A 8 8.49 9.06 11.27
C LYS A 8 8.19 7.87 12.19
N ASP A 9 8.33 8.05 13.51
CA ASP A 9 8.05 7.00 14.48
C ASP A 9 6.57 6.60 14.52
N LYS A 10 5.66 7.58 14.41
CA LYS A 10 4.21 7.31 14.31
C LYS A 10 3.85 6.57 13.02
N ILE A 11 4.48 6.93 11.90
CA ILE A 11 4.29 6.25 10.62
C ILE A 11 4.79 4.81 10.71
N MET A 12 6.00 4.61 11.22
CA MET A 12 6.60 3.28 11.35
C MET A 12 5.76 2.38 12.26
N THR A 13 5.32 2.90 13.41
CA THR A 13 4.48 2.15 14.36
C THR A 13 3.15 1.72 13.73
N LYS A 14 2.50 2.62 12.98
CA LYS A 14 1.24 2.29 12.28
C LYS A 14 1.46 1.33 11.13
N PHE A 15 2.54 1.50 10.36
CA PHE A 15 2.87 0.58 9.26
C PHE A 15 3.12 -0.83 9.79
N SER A 16 3.86 -0.97 10.89
CA SER A 16 4.04 -2.27 11.56
C SER A 16 2.72 -2.88 12.03
N HIS A 17 1.78 -2.07 12.52
CA HIS A 17 0.43 -2.53 12.84
C HIS A 17 -0.30 -3.09 11.60
N TYR A 18 -0.25 -2.38 10.47
CA TYR A 18 -0.84 -2.86 9.21
C TYR A 18 -0.12 -4.09 8.64
N GLN A 19 1.19 -4.24 8.86
CA GLN A 19 1.91 -5.46 8.49
C GLN A 19 1.42 -6.68 9.30
N GLU A 20 1.17 -6.52 10.59
CA GLU A 20 0.62 -7.60 11.43
C GLU A 20 -0.82 -7.94 11.03
N ASP A 21 -1.65 -6.94 10.73
CA ASP A 21 -3.00 -7.15 10.22
C ASP A 21 -3.00 -7.81 8.83
N ALA A 22 -2.06 -7.43 7.97
CA ALA A 22 -1.87 -8.03 6.65
C ALA A 22 -1.50 -9.51 6.77
N LYS A 23 -0.51 -9.87 7.63
CA LYS A 23 -0.15 -11.27 7.89
C LYS A 23 -1.34 -12.11 8.32
N LYS A 24 -2.12 -11.62 9.31
CA LYS A 24 -3.31 -12.33 9.81
C LYS A 24 -4.37 -12.49 8.74
N THR A 25 -4.58 -11.43 7.95
CA THR A 25 -5.62 -11.40 6.93
C THR A 25 -5.27 -12.28 5.73
N LEU A 26 -4.02 -12.31 5.29
CA LEU A 26 -3.57 -13.09 4.11
C LEU A 26 -3.80 -14.60 4.24
N HIS A 27 -3.98 -15.11 5.46
CA HIS A 27 -4.31 -16.52 5.71
C HIS A 27 -5.81 -16.81 5.52
N ASN A 28 -6.65 -15.78 5.39
CA ASN A 28 -8.07 -15.86 5.13
C ASN A 28 -8.37 -15.26 3.75
N ILE A 29 -8.68 -16.14 2.79
CA ILE A 29 -8.89 -15.76 1.40
C ILE A 29 -10.08 -14.79 1.27
N ASP A 30 -11.21 -15.08 1.91
CA ASP A 30 -12.42 -14.26 1.82
C ASP A 30 -12.18 -12.84 2.37
N LEU A 31 -11.59 -12.75 3.57
CA LEU A 31 -11.27 -11.46 4.18
C LEU A 31 -10.23 -10.67 3.37
N THR A 32 -9.28 -11.36 2.75
CA THR A 32 -8.31 -10.71 1.86
C THR A 32 -9.01 -10.15 0.63
N GLN A 33 -9.89 -10.92 -0.01
CA GLN A 33 -10.67 -10.46 -1.17
C GLN A 33 -11.55 -9.26 -0.80
N ASP A 34 -12.20 -9.27 0.35
CA ASP A 34 -13.03 -8.15 0.82
C ASP A 34 -12.21 -6.85 0.95
N LYS A 35 -11.02 -6.93 1.56
CA LYS A 35 -10.13 -5.76 1.67
C LYS A 35 -9.65 -5.30 0.29
N LEU A 36 -9.26 -6.21 -0.60
CA LEU A 36 -8.84 -5.86 -1.95
C LEU A 36 -9.99 -5.20 -2.76
N ASN A 37 -11.23 -5.63 -2.56
CA ASN A 37 -12.40 -5.03 -3.19
C ASN A 37 -12.67 -3.61 -2.65
N ALA A 38 -12.47 -3.38 -1.35
CA ALA A 38 -12.54 -2.04 -0.78
C ALA A 38 -11.45 -1.12 -1.38
N VAL A 39 -10.22 -1.64 -1.55
CA VAL A 39 -9.10 -0.91 -2.16
C VAL A 39 -9.43 -0.55 -3.60
N PHE A 40 -9.92 -1.51 -4.37
CA PHE A 40 -10.38 -1.30 -5.75
C PHE A 40 -11.46 -0.21 -5.81
N THR A 41 -12.49 -0.30 -4.98
CA THR A 41 -13.59 0.68 -4.94
C THR A 41 -13.10 2.09 -4.60
N LYS A 42 -12.10 2.22 -3.73
CA LYS A 42 -11.48 3.51 -3.42
C LYS A 42 -10.60 4.00 -4.56
N ALA A 43 -9.85 3.13 -5.22
CA ALA A 43 -9.00 3.45 -6.37
C ALA A 43 -9.83 3.87 -7.60
N GLU A 44 -11.00 3.28 -7.83
CA GLU A 44 -11.93 3.69 -8.90
C GLU A 44 -12.33 5.16 -8.81
N LYS A 45 -12.40 5.73 -7.59
CA LYS A 45 -12.67 7.16 -7.38
C LYS A 45 -11.51 8.05 -7.85
N LEU A 46 -10.31 7.48 -8.02
CA LEU A 46 -9.11 8.14 -8.54
C LEU A 46 -8.96 7.97 -10.06
N ASN A 47 -9.89 7.29 -10.75
CA ASN A 47 -9.83 7.10 -12.21
C ASN A 47 -10.19 8.41 -12.96
N ILE A 48 -9.33 9.42 -12.85
CA ILE A 48 -9.45 10.73 -13.48
C ILE A 48 -8.38 10.92 -14.56
N ASN A 49 -8.72 11.67 -15.60
CA ASN A 49 -7.94 11.87 -16.83
C ASN A 49 -6.71 12.80 -16.67
N THR A 50 -6.00 12.71 -15.55
CA THR A 50 -4.69 13.37 -15.39
C THR A 50 -3.61 12.30 -15.39
N ALA A 51 -2.55 12.51 -16.19
CA ALA A 51 -1.52 11.49 -16.43
C ALA A 51 -0.85 10.94 -15.13
N PRO A 52 -0.54 11.77 -14.10
CA PRO A 52 0.06 11.26 -12.86
C PRO A 52 -0.90 10.38 -12.05
N ILE A 53 -2.18 10.74 -12.00
CA ILE A 53 -3.18 10.04 -11.18
C ILE A 53 -3.59 8.73 -11.86
N HIS A 54 -3.68 8.72 -13.19
CA HIS A 54 -3.91 7.51 -13.95
C HIS A 54 -2.82 6.46 -13.73
N LYS A 55 -1.55 6.88 -13.62
CA LYS A 55 -0.44 5.95 -13.32
C LYS A 55 -0.58 5.33 -11.92
N VAL A 56 -0.87 6.13 -10.90
CA VAL A 56 -1.08 5.63 -9.53
C VAL A 56 -2.24 4.63 -9.47
N TYR A 57 -3.34 4.93 -10.18
CA TYR A 57 -4.46 4.01 -10.32
C TYR A 57 -4.03 2.67 -10.93
N GLN A 58 -3.28 2.69 -12.05
CA GLN A 58 -2.76 1.47 -12.67
C GLN A 58 -1.84 0.67 -11.74
N ASP A 59 -0.96 1.35 -11.01
CA ASP A 59 -0.06 0.72 -10.04
C ASP A 59 -0.84 0.02 -8.92
N ILE A 60 -1.91 0.65 -8.39
CA ILE A 60 -2.79 0.02 -7.39
C ILE A 60 -3.47 -1.23 -7.95
N LEU A 61 -3.98 -1.17 -9.19
CA LEU A 61 -4.60 -2.34 -9.84
C LEU A 61 -3.60 -3.50 -10.00
N LEU A 62 -2.35 -3.19 -10.33
CA LEU A 62 -1.30 -4.19 -10.45
C LEU A 62 -0.99 -4.85 -9.09
N LEU A 63 -0.85 -4.04 -8.04
CA LEU A 63 -0.61 -4.54 -6.69
C LEU A 63 -1.76 -5.42 -6.18
N ILE A 64 -3.02 -5.07 -6.48
CA ILE A 64 -4.17 -5.93 -6.18
C ILE A 64 -4.03 -7.28 -6.88
N GLN A 65 -3.66 -7.30 -8.17
CA GLN A 65 -3.48 -8.53 -8.93
C GLN A 65 -2.38 -9.42 -8.36
N ILE A 66 -1.25 -8.84 -7.95
CA ILE A 66 -0.15 -9.58 -7.31
C ILE A 66 -0.63 -10.26 -6.03
N VAL A 67 -1.36 -9.56 -5.16
CA VAL A 67 -1.87 -10.17 -3.92
C VAL A 67 -2.89 -11.27 -4.23
N LYS A 68 -3.79 -11.07 -5.20
CA LYS A 68 -4.76 -12.10 -5.63
C LYS A 68 -4.05 -13.36 -6.13
N ALA A 69 -3.09 -13.21 -7.03
CA ALA A 69 -2.33 -14.34 -7.59
C ALA A 69 -1.57 -15.11 -6.50
N TYR A 70 -1.06 -14.41 -5.49
CA TYR A 70 -0.37 -15.03 -4.37
C TYR A 70 -1.30 -15.84 -3.47
N ILE A 71 -2.45 -15.29 -3.06
CA ILE A 71 -3.41 -16.01 -2.20
C ILE A 71 -4.10 -17.17 -2.91
N SER A 72 -4.27 -17.07 -4.24
CA SER A 72 -4.76 -18.17 -5.09
C SER A 72 -3.71 -19.25 -5.33
N LYS A 73 -2.47 -19.06 -4.86
CA LYS A 73 -1.31 -19.94 -5.11
C LYS A 73 -0.95 -20.10 -6.59
N GLU A 74 -1.38 -19.16 -7.43
CA GLU A 74 -1.03 -19.12 -8.86
C GLU A 74 0.37 -18.55 -9.08
N TYR A 75 0.86 -17.76 -8.12
CA TYR A 75 2.19 -17.15 -8.18
C TYR A 75 2.82 -17.05 -6.78
N GLN A 76 3.85 -17.86 -6.51
CA GLN A 76 4.53 -17.94 -5.20
C GLN A 76 6.03 -17.60 -5.23
N ASP A 77 6.54 -17.12 -6.36
CA ASP A 77 7.96 -16.77 -6.51
C ASP A 77 8.36 -15.50 -5.72
N ILE A 78 7.37 -14.73 -5.26
CA ILE A 78 7.60 -13.55 -4.43
C ILE A 78 7.75 -13.97 -2.95
N PRO A 79 8.76 -13.48 -2.22
CA PRO A 79 8.89 -13.69 -0.79
C PRO A 79 7.62 -13.26 -0.03
N ALA A 80 7.17 -14.09 0.92
CA ALA A 80 5.97 -13.83 1.71
C ALA A 80 5.99 -12.45 2.41
N GLY A 81 7.16 -12.00 2.85
CA GLY A 81 7.34 -10.68 3.46
C GLY A 81 7.00 -9.53 2.50
N SER A 82 7.30 -9.67 1.21
CA SER A 82 6.99 -8.69 0.18
C SER A 82 5.49 -8.60 -0.07
N ILE A 83 4.78 -9.73 -0.08
CA ILE A 83 3.31 -9.74 -0.21
C ILE A 83 2.64 -9.11 1.01
N VAL A 84 3.15 -9.39 2.21
CA VAL A 84 2.70 -8.73 3.44
C VAL A 84 2.89 -7.21 3.34
N ALA A 85 4.04 -6.75 2.85
CA ALA A 85 4.31 -5.32 2.69
C ALA A 85 3.39 -4.66 1.65
N ILE A 86 3.21 -5.30 0.49
CA ILE A 86 2.28 -4.84 -0.55
C ILE A 86 0.86 -4.76 0.01
N PHE A 87 0.38 -5.82 0.64
CA PHE A 87 -0.98 -5.85 1.16
C PHE A 87 -1.19 -4.87 2.32
N ALA A 88 -0.18 -4.67 3.18
CA ALA A 88 -0.21 -3.63 4.21
C ALA A 88 -0.31 -2.23 3.60
N ALA A 89 0.40 -1.94 2.50
CA ALA A 89 0.30 -0.67 1.79
C ALA A 89 -1.10 -0.47 1.18
N LEU A 90 -1.70 -1.52 0.62
CA LEU A 90 -3.08 -1.47 0.11
C LEU A 90 -4.10 -1.25 1.24
N ILE A 91 -3.93 -1.89 2.41
CA ILE A 91 -4.79 -1.64 3.58
C ILE A 91 -4.59 -0.22 4.11
N TYR A 92 -3.36 0.26 4.14
CA TYR A 92 -3.05 1.62 4.55
C TYR A 92 -3.78 2.64 3.67
N PHE A 93 -3.85 2.38 2.35
CA PHE A 93 -4.65 3.18 1.43
C PHE A 93 -6.15 3.22 1.78
N LEU A 94 -6.71 2.35 2.62
CA LEU A 94 -8.11 2.44 3.07
C LEU A 94 -8.32 3.31 4.32
N SER A 95 -7.24 3.77 4.95
CA SER A 95 -7.26 4.37 6.28
C SER A 95 -7.68 5.84 6.28
N PRO A 96 -8.55 6.30 7.20
CA PRO A 96 -8.93 7.72 7.34
C PRO A 96 -7.78 8.67 7.76
N ILE A 97 -6.56 8.15 7.95
CA ILE A 97 -5.33 8.95 8.18
C ILE A 97 -4.83 9.59 6.86
N ASP A 98 -5.53 9.37 5.74
CA ASP A 98 -5.35 9.93 4.38
C ASP A 98 -4.99 11.43 4.28
N ILE A 99 -5.03 12.19 5.38
CA ILE A 99 -4.51 13.56 5.51
C ILE A 99 -3.10 13.71 4.92
N LEU A 100 -2.25 12.67 4.94
CA LEU A 100 -0.92 12.73 4.31
C LEU A 100 -0.98 12.88 2.78
N PHE A 101 -1.94 12.24 2.10
CA PHE A 101 -2.18 12.42 0.65
C PHE A 101 -2.97 13.70 0.33
N ASP A 102 -3.77 14.21 1.27
CA ASP A 102 -4.55 15.44 1.09
C ASP A 102 -3.68 16.73 1.01
N TYR A 103 -2.38 16.67 1.36
CA TYR A 103 -1.45 17.81 1.33
C TYR A 103 -0.65 17.96 0.01
N ILE A 104 -1.23 17.66 -1.15
CA ILE A 104 -0.59 17.95 -2.44
C ILE A 104 -1.36 19.04 -3.22
N PRO A 105 -1.12 20.34 -2.95
CA PRO A 105 -1.44 21.37 -3.92
C PRO A 105 -0.26 21.60 -4.86
N GLY A 106 -0.38 21.14 -6.12
CA GLY A 106 0.42 21.66 -7.25
C GLY A 106 1.75 20.97 -7.58
N VAL A 107 1.97 19.72 -7.16
CA VAL A 107 3.20 18.89 -7.31
C VAL A 107 4.13 19.00 -6.09
N GLY A 108 4.06 18.03 -5.17
CA GLY A 108 5.13 17.73 -4.19
C GLY A 108 4.75 17.73 -2.71
N TYR A 109 4.99 16.58 -2.05
CA TYR A 109 6.01 16.42 -1.00
C TYR A 109 6.67 15.04 -1.19
N VAL A 110 7.99 15.00 -1.09
CA VAL A 110 8.91 13.99 -1.65
C VAL A 110 9.07 12.72 -0.77
N ASP A 111 8.26 12.54 0.28
CA ASP A 111 8.52 11.50 1.28
C ASP A 111 7.83 10.13 1.03
N ASP A 112 6.84 10.00 0.16
CA ASP A 112 6.17 8.69 -0.09
C ASP A 112 6.90 7.80 -1.12
N MET A 113 7.85 8.35 -1.89
CA MET A 113 8.87 7.55 -2.59
C MET A 113 9.83 6.86 -1.61
N PHE A 114 9.93 7.34 -0.36
CA PHE A 114 10.80 6.74 0.64
C PHE A 114 10.26 5.39 1.13
N VAL A 115 8.96 5.28 1.37
CA VAL A 115 8.36 4.01 1.83
C VAL A 115 8.29 2.99 0.71
N LEU A 116 7.85 3.38 -0.49
CA LEU A 116 7.92 2.52 -1.68
C LEU A 116 9.39 2.15 -2.01
N GLY A 117 10.33 3.08 -1.87
CA GLY A 117 11.76 2.84 -2.04
C GLY A 117 12.37 1.90 -1.00
N LEU A 118 11.89 1.93 0.25
CA LEU A 118 12.28 0.96 1.29
C LEU A 118 11.75 -0.44 0.99
N VAL A 119 10.52 -0.54 0.49
CA VAL A 119 9.93 -1.83 0.06
C VAL A 119 10.66 -2.39 -1.15
N LEU A 120 10.97 -1.56 -2.15
CA LEU A 120 11.74 -1.97 -3.33
C LEU A 120 13.17 -2.38 -2.97
N LYS A 121 13.83 -1.66 -2.05
CA LYS A 121 15.17 -2.03 -1.54
C LYS A 121 15.19 -3.37 -0.79
N GLN A 122 14.05 -3.79 -0.25
CA GLN A 122 13.91 -5.08 0.45
C GLN A 122 13.52 -6.23 -0.49
N VAL A 123 13.14 -5.92 -1.74
CA VAL A 123 12.88 -6.89 -2.81
C VAL A 123 14.14 -7.15 -3.65
N ASP A 124 15.07 -6.19 -3.73
CA ASP A 124 16.37 -6.30 -4.44
C ASP A 124 17.54 -6.84 -3.58
N SER A 125 17.28 -7.49 -2.43
CA SER A 125 18.31 -8.09 -1.56
C SER A 125 17.93 -9.46 -1.04
#